data_AF-A0A1H0BLG5-F1
#
_entry.id   AF-A0A1H0BLG5-F1
#
_cell.length_a   1.000
_cell.length_b   1.000
_cell.length_c   1.000
_cell.angle_alpha   90.00
_cell.angle_beta   90.00
_cell.angle_gamma   90.00
#
_symmetry.space_group_name_H-M   'P 1'
#
loop_
_entity.id
_entity.type
_entity.pdbx_description
1 polymer ?
#
loop_
_entity_poly.entity_id
_entity_poly.type
_entity_poly.pdbx_seq_one_letter_code
_entity_poly.pdbx_strand_id
1 'polypeptide(L)'
;MARSIDVIVSTPKGYTVKKVSDKMLRQDIEKFEENFPDGVYTLPTDTEKPRLKVRALAEYCMKHGKEPEELSEEEKKQFYEH
;
A
#
# COMPACT_ATOMS: atom_id res chain seq x y z
N MET A 1 -25.30 20.44 -15.17
CA MET A 1 -23.87 20.43 -15.56
C MET A 1 -23.28 19.09 -15.14
N ALA A 2 -22.53 18.41 -16.01
CA ALA A 2 -21.92 17.13 -15.64
C ALA A 2 -20.85 17.39 -14.57
N ARG A 3 -20.95 16.71 -13.41
CA ARG A 3 -19.97 16.82 -12.33
C ARG A 3 -18.67 16.16 -12.80
N SER A 4 -17.59 16.95 -12.84
CA SER A 4 -16.24 16.47 -13.12
C SER A 4 -15.47 16.26 -11.83
N ILE A 5 -14.65 15.23 -11.77
CA ILE A 5 -13.80 14.85 -10.64
C ILE A 5 -12.34 15.01 -11.09
N ASP A 6 -11.51 15.55 -10.19
CA ASP A 6 -10.08 15.71 -10.42
C ASP A 6 -9.34 14.49 -9.86
N VAL A 7 -8.74 13.68 -10.73
CA VAL A 7 -7.96 12.49 -10.36
C VAL A 7 -6.48 12.83 -10.38
N ILE A 8 -5.80 12.61 -9.25
CA ILE A 8 -4.37 12.81 -9.13
C ILE A 8 -3.65 11.54 -9.58
N VAL A 9 -2.81 11.65 -10.59
CA VAL A 9 -2.02 10.54 -11.13
C VAL A 9 -0.56 10.78 -10.80
N SER A 10 0.03 9.88 -10.01
CA SER A 10 1.46 9.91 -9.67
C SER A 10 2.31 9.65 -10.91
N THR A 11 3.42 10.37 -11.02
CA THR A 11 4.39 10.29 -12.12
C THR A 11 5.81 10.32 -11.54
N PRO A 12 6.84 9.87 -12.28
CA PRO A 12 8.22 9.92 -11.79
C PRO A 12 8.72 11.32 -11.40
N LYS A 13 8.10 12.39 -11.94
CA LYS A 13 8.49 13.78 -11.70
C LYS A 13 7.54 14.54 -10.75
N GLY A 14 6.56 13.86 -10.15
CA GLY A 14 5.54 14.51 -9.30
C GLY A 14 4.14 13.95 -9.60
N TYR A 15 3.15 14.81 -9.81
CA TYR A 15 1.78 14.36 -10.12
C TYR A 15 1.16 15.18 -11.24
N THR A 16 0.17 14.59 -11.90
CA THR A 16 -0.69 15.26 -12.88
C THR A 16 -2.14 15.16 -12.42
N VAL A 17 -2.97 16.14 -12.80
CA VAL A 17 -4.40 16.15 -12.48
C VAL A 17 -5.18 15.88 -13.76
N LYS A 18 -5.94 14.79 -13.77
CA LYS A 18 -6.81 14.40 -14.88
C LYS A 18 -8.26 14.67 -14.49
N LYS A 19 -8.95 15.51 -15.26
CA LYS A 19 -10.40 15.70 -15.14
C LYS A 19 -11.14 14.51 -15.76
N VAL A 20 -11.93 13.82 -14.95
CA VAL A 20 -12.78 12.71 -15.39
C VAL A 20 -14.25 13.00 -15.09
N SER A 21 -15.16 12.40 -15.85
CA SER A 21 -16.60 12.50 -15.52
C SER A 21 -16.96 11.50 -14.42
N ASP A 22 -17.97 11.82 -13.62
CA ASP A 22 -18.51 10.91 -12.58
C ASP A 22 -18.87 9.52 -13.16
N LYS A 23 -19.45 9.50 -14.37
CA LYS A 23 -19.80 8.26 -15.07
C LYS A 23 -18.57 7.41 -15.41
N MET A 24 -17.50 8.01 -15.93
CA MET A 24 -16.28 7.28 -16.26
C MET A 24 -15.61 6.73 -15.00
N LEU A 25 -15.60 7.51 -13.91
CA LEU A 25 -15.02 7.05 -12.65
C LEU A 25 -15.78 5.83 -12.08
N ARG A 26 -17.12 5.87 -12.09
CA ARG A 26 -17.93 4.72 -11.65
C ARG A 26 -17.67 3.47 -12.46
N GLN A 27 -17.57 3.60 -13.79
CA GLN A 27 -17.27 2.46 -14.66
C GLN A 27 -15.88 1.86 -14.39
N ASP A 28 -14.88 2.70 -14.08
CA ASP A 28 -13.55 2.22 -13.72
C ASP A 28 -13.54 1.51 -12.36
N ILE A 29 -14.31 2.01 -11.39
CA ILE A 29 -14.50 1.36 -10.08
C ILE A 29 -15.22 0.01 -10.24
N GLU A 30 -16.32 -0.04 -10.99
CA GLU A 30 -17.09 -1.28 -11.22
C GLU A 30 -16.20 -2.37 -11.86
N LYS A 31 -15.43 -2.03 -12.90
CA LYS A 31 -14.47 -2.96 -13.53
C LYS A 31 -13.36 -3.43 -12.58
N PHE A 32 -12.94 -2.57 -11.67
CA PHE A 32 -11.96 -2.94 -10.67
C PHE A 32 -12.58 -3.93 -9.68
N GLU A 33 -13.76 -3.64 -9.14
CA GLU A 33 -14.51 -4.50 -8.21
C GLU A 33 -14.90 -5.86 -8.80
N GLU A 34 -15.17 -5.97 -10.11
CA GLU A 34 -15.44 -7.25 -10.79
C GLU A 34 -14.35 -8.31 -10.56
N ASN A 35 -13.10 -7.87 -10.34
CA ASN A 35 -11.97 -8.76 -10.10
C ASN A 35 -11.77 -9.13 -8.61
N PHE A 36 -12.58 -8.55 -7.70
CA PHE A 36 -12.50 -8.76 -6.25
C PHE A 36 -13.91 -9.00 -5.67
N PRO A 37 -14.54 -10.14 -5.98
CA PRO A 37 -15.93 -10.41 -5.62
C PRO A 37 -16.19 -10.50 -4.11
N ASP A 38 -15.16 -10.79 -3.32
CA ASP A 38 -15.19 -10.77 -1.85
C ASP A 38 -14.86 -9.39 -1.25
N GLY A 39 -14.51 -8.41 -2.09
CA GLY A 39 -14.05 -7.08 -1.69
C GLY A 39 -12.71 -7.09 -0.95
N VAL A 40 -11.97 -8.21 -0.99
CA VAL A 40 -10.69 -8.35 -0.29
C VAL A 40 -9.54 -8.02 -1.23
N TYR A 41 -8.89 -6.89 -0.96
CA TYR A 41 -7.71 -6.46 -1.70
C TYR A 41 -6.44 -6.84 -0.94
N THR A 42 -5.80 -7.93 -1.36
CA THR A 42 -4.47 -8.30 -0.85
C THR A 42 -3.46 -8.28 -1.98
N LEU A 43 -2.30 -7.66 -1.74
CA LEU A 43 -1.14 -7.92 -2.60
C LEU A 43 -0.81 -9.42 -2.51
N PRO A 44 -0.51 -10.09 -3.63
CA PRO A 44 -0.11 -11.49 -3.60
C PRO A 44 1.08 -11.60 -2.65
N THR A 45 0.88 -12.35 -1.57
CA THR A 45 1.93 -12.51 -0.58
C THR A 45 2.87 -13.57 -1.10
N ASP A 46 4.14 -13.22 -1.29
CA ASP A 46 5.18 -14.19 -1.58
C ASP A 46 5.28 -15.13 -0.37
N THR A 47 4.77 -16.36 -0.52
CA THR A 47 4.74 -17.36 0.57
C THR A 47 6.13 -17.80 1.00
N GLU A 48 7.15 -17.55 0.19
CA GLU A 48 8.54 -17.88 0.51
C GLU A 48 9.21 -16.78 1.35
N LYS A 49 8.62 -15.58 1.43
CA LYS A 49 9.15 -14.47 2.21
C LYS A 49 8.43 -14.32 3.55
N PRO A 50 9.17 -14.26 4.67
CA PRO A 50 8.55 -14.01 5.95
C PRO A 50 7.89 -12.63 5.97
N ARG A 51 6.72 -12.55 6.58
CA ARG A 51 6.01 -11.29 6.78
C ARG A 51 6.74 -10.48 7.84
N LEU A 52 6.90 -9.18 7.62
CA LEU A 52 7.51 -8.30 8.61
C LEU A 52 6.44 -7.73 9.53
N LYS A 53 6.59 -7.91 10.85
CA LYS A 53 5.77 -7.26 11.88
C LYS A 53 6.17 -5.79 12.01
N VAL A 54 5.81 -4.97 11.01
CA VAL A 54 6.21 -3.55 10.88
C VAL A 54 5.90 -2.75 12.15
N ARG A 55 4.75 -3.00 12.79
CA ARG A 55 4.37 -2.31 14.03
C ARG A 55 5.31 -2.65 15.20
N ALA A 56 5.59 -3.93 15.41
CA ALA A 56 6.48 -4.37 16.49
C ALA A 56 7.92 -3.88 16.24
N LEU A 57 8.37 -3.93 14.99
CA LEU A 57 9.64 -3.37 14.55
C LEU A 57 9.74 -1.87 14.87
N ALA A 58 8.71 -1.09 14.50
CA ALA A 58 8.68 0.35 14.74
C ALA A 58 8.70 0.68 16.24
N GLU A 59 7.92 -0.03 17.05
CA GLU A 59 7.91 0.16 18.51
C GLU A 59 9.27 -0.16 19.15
N TYR A 60 9.96 -1.18 18.66
CA TYR A 60 11.33 -1.51 19.09
C TYR A 60 12.31 -0.40 18.69
N CYS A 61 12.31 0.01 17.42
CA CYS A 61 13.13 1.09 16.90
C CYS A 61 12.97 2.38 17.71
N MET A 62 11.72 2.77 18.00
CA MET A 62 11.41 3.95 18.82
C MET A 62 11.94 3.85 20.25
N LYS A 63 11.84 2.68 20.88
CA LYS A 63 12.35 2.46 22.25
C LYS A 63 13.87 2.50 22.32
N HIS A 64 14.54 2.00 21.28
CA HIS A 64 15.99 1.88 21.23
C HIS A 64 16.68 3.05 20.53
N GLY A 65 15.92 4.02 20.00
CA GLY A 65 16.46 5.17 19.28
C GLY A 65 17.22 4.78 18.02
N LYS A 66 16.83 3.67 17.38
CA LYS A 66 17.44 3.12 16.17
C LYS A 66 16.48 3.23 14.99
N GLU A 67 17.02 3.33 13.79
CA GLU A 67 16.28 3.10 12.56
C GLU A 67 16.28 1.60 12.18
N PRO A 68 15.30 1.12 11.41
CA PRO A 68 15.25 -0.29 10.97
C PRO A 68 16.51 -0.76 10.23
N GLU A 69 17.21 0.15 9.57
CA GLU A 69 18.45 -0.10 8.83
C GLU A 69 19.64 -0.35 9.77
N GLU A 70 19.60 0.22 10.97
CA GLU A 70 20.63 0.11 12.00
C GLU A 70 20.51 -1.17 12.86
N LEU A 71 19.46 -1.95 12.63
CA LEU A 71 19.25 -3.22 13.32
C LEU A 71 20.16 -4.30 12.75
N SER A 72 20.70 -5.14 13.64
CA SER A 72 21.40 -6.35 13.20
C SER A 72 20.43 -7.36 12.57
N GLU A 73 20.96 -8.30 11.80
CA GLU A 73 20.14 -9.37 11.22
C GLU A 73 19.49 -10.26 12.29
N GLU A 74 20.11 -10.41 13.46
CA GLU A 74 19.47 -11.09 14.60
C GLU A 74 18.30 -10.27 15.18
N GLU A 75 18.48 -8.94 15.32
CA GLU A 75 17.42 -8.04 15.78
C GLU A 75 16.26 -8.01 14.79
N LYS A 76 16.51 -8.09 13.48
CA LYS A 76 15.43 -8.12 12.46
C LYS A 76 14.65 -9.43 12.47
N LYS A 77 15.32 -10.56 12.72
CA LYS A 77 14.70 -11.89 12.69
C LYS A 77 13.53 -12.05 13.64
N GLN A 78 13.53 -11.37 14.79
CA GLN A 78 12.42 -11.45 15.75
C GLN A 78 11.11 -10.83 15.22
N PHE A 79 11.19 -10.02 14.15
CA PHE A 79 10.03 -9.38 13.53
C PHE A 79 9.53 -10.12 12.30
N TYR A 80 10.18 -11.20 11.89
CA TYR A 80 9.72 -12.05 10.80
C TYR A 80 8.64 -13.03 11.30
N GLU A 81 7.53 -13.08 10.60
CA GLU A 81 6.41 -13.99 10.81
C GLU A 81 6.39 -15.01 9.67
N HIS A 82 6.40 -16.28 10.04
CA HIS A 82 6.29 -17.43 9.13
C HIS A 82 4.83 -17.79 8.90
#